data_AF-A0A7Y5RR16-F1
#
_entry.id   AF-A0A7Y5RR16-F1
#
_cell.length_a   1.000
_cell.length_b   1.000
_cell.length_c   1.000
_cell.angle_alpha   90.00
_cell.angle_beta   90.00
_cell.angle_gamma   90.00
#
_symmetry.space_group_name_H-M   'P 1'
#
loop_
_entity.id
_entity.type
_entity.pdbx_description
1 polymer ?
#
loop_
_entity_poly.entity_id
_entity_poly.type
_entity_poly.pdbx_seq_one_letter_code
_entity_poly.pdbx_strand_id
1 'polypeptide(L)'
;MNAAESGYDLTADIARACRILVSNIPGLNHIDCERVFFGVSIVRRQRGRHGIHAACHPLRFEGGERRKISQGRCWELPQVNVRGVEMLYSVHFYVPRFLNLERDDKIETIVHELFHISPDFNGDLRRLGRGRHAFHGPSLAHYRKLITPLVKEARDLLDVDDFPFVRLNHSKLERRFGRIYGSRVRNLQPRLVREDEPVEA
;
A
#
# COMPACT_ATOMS: atom_id res chain seq x y z
N MET A 1 -7.73 -31.14 19.78
CA MET A 1 -6.78 -30.51 18.87
C MET A 1 -7.56 -30.09 17.63
N ASN A 2 -7.93 -28.82 17.51
CA ASN A 2 -8.72 -28.33 16.38
C ASN A 2 -7.80 -28.10 15.18
N ALA A 3 -8.16 -28.67 14.03
CA ALA A 3 -7.48 -28.41 12.76
C ALA A 3 -7.48 -26.89 12.51
N ALA A 4 -6.29 -26.29 12.43
CA ALA A 4 -6.16 -24.92 11.95
C ALA A 4 -6.78 -24.90 10.55
N GLU A 5 -7.84 -24.12 10.35
CA GLU A 5 -8.43 -23.94 9.02
C GLU A 5 -7.32 -23.49 8.06
N SER A 6 -7.00 -24.34 7.10
CA SER A 6 -5.99 -24.10 6.07
C SER A 6 -6.41 -22.90 5.20
N GLY A 7 -5.60 -21.84 5.22
CA GLY A 7 -5.81 -20.68 4.36
C GLY A 7 -4.52 -19.90 4.14
N TYR A 8 -4.51 -19.08 3.10
CA TYR A 8 -3.36 -18.25 2.73
C TYR A 8 -3.53 -16.82 3.24
N ASP A 9 -2.70 -16.43 4.21
CA ASP A 9 -2.61 -15.05 4.68
C ASP A 9 -1.82 -14.19 3.68
N LEU A 10 -2.54 -13.57 2.76
CA LEU A 10 -1.94 -12.71 1.75
C LEU A 10 -1.33 -11.45 2.37
N THR A 11 -1.90 -10.93 3.46
CA THR A 11 -1.38 -9.73 4.12
C THR A 11 0.00 -10.00 4.72
N ALA A 12 0.16 -11.13 5.41
CA ALA A 12 1.45 -11.49 6.01
C ALA A 12 2.56 -11.62 4.97
N ASP A 13 2.28 -12.29 3.84
CA ASP A 13 3.26 -12.47 2.77
C ASP A 13 3.60 -11.17 2.04
N ILE A 14 2.62 -10.30 1.79
CA ILE A 14 2.86 -8.95 1.24
C ILE A 14 3.72 -8.12 2.19
N ALA A 15 3.39 -8.10 3.48
CA ALA A 15 4.17 -7.34 4.47
C ALA A 15 5.62 -7.87 4.57
N ARG A 16 5.82 -9.20 4.50
CA ARG A 16 7.16 -9.80 4.44
C ARG A 16 7.91 -9.37 3.18
N ALA A 17 7.28 -9.41 2.00
CA ALA A 17 7.87 -8.96 0.75
C ALA A 17 8.28 -7.48 0.82
N CYS A 18 7.38 -6.60 1.28
CA CYS A 18 7.65 -5.18 1.43
C CYS A 18 8.82 -4.91 2.39
N ARG A 19 8.91 -5.61 3.53
CA ARG A 19 10.06 -5.50 4.44
C ARG A 19 11.38 -5.87 3.76
N ILE A 20 11.41 -6.96 3.00
CA ILE A 20 12.61 -7.34 2.25
C ILE A 20 13.00 -6.26 1.24
N LEU A 21 12.05 -5.73 0.48
CA LEU A 21 12.33 -4.65 -0.47
C LEU A 21 12.85 -3.40 0.22
N VAL A 22 12.16 -2.95 1.27
CA VAL A 22 12.52 -1.74 2.03
C VAL A 22 13.88 -1.88 2.69
N SER A 23 14.26 -3.06 3.20
CA SER A 23 15.58 -3.26 3.81
C SER A 23 16.74 -3.31 2.81
N ASN A 24 16.48 -3.66 1.55
CA ASN A 24 17.55 -3.96 0.57
C ASN A 24 17.63 -2.97 -0.60
N ILE A 25 16.63 -2.10 -0.81
CA ILE A 25 16.60 -1.14 -1.90
C ILE A 25 16.82 0.28 -1.36
N PRO A 26 17.98 0.92 -1.62
CA PRO A 26 18.33 2.26 -1.14
C PRO A 26 17.24 3.33 -1.30
N GLY A 27 16.52 3.31 -2.43
CA GLY A 27 15.45 4.27 -2.71
C GLY A 27 14.18 4.10 -1.87
N LEU A 28 14.08 3.03 -1.07
CA LEU A 28 12.93 2.68 -0.25
C LEU A 28 13.27 2.53 1.26
N ASN A 29 14.55 2.57 1.64
CA ASN A 29 15.01 2.33 3.02
C ASN A 29 14.48 3.30 4.07
N HIS A 30 13.95 4.47 3.67
CA HIS A 30 13.34 5.45 4.58
C HIS A 30 11.99 5.00 5.15
N ILE A 31 11.41 3.92 4.63
CA ILE A 31 10.09 3.43 5.02
C ILE A 31 10.22 2.56 6.27
N ASP A 32 9.50 2.90 7.34
CA ASP A 32 9.31 1.98 8.47
C ASP A 32 8.05 1.14 8.26
N CYS A 33 8.23 -0.13 7.88
CA CYS A 33 7.11 -1.04 7.63
C CYS A 33 6.22 -1.30 8.85
N GLU A 34 6.68 -1.08 10.09
CA GLU A 34 5.84 -1.25 11.28
C GLU A 34 4.82 -0.12 11.44
N ARG A 35 4.97 0.99 10.71
CA ARG A 35 4.00 2.09 10.63
C ARG A 35 3.26 2.16 9.30
N VAL A 36 3.34 1.10 8.49
CA VAL A 36 2.57 0.94 7.25
C VAL A 36 1.59 -0.21 7.40
N PHE A 37 0.31 0.08 7.30
CA PHE A 37 -0.70 -0.97 7.24
C PHE A 37 -0.72 -1.59 5.83
N PHE A 38 -0.34 -2.86 5.71
CA PHE A 38 -0.54 -3.63 4.48
C PHE A 38 -1.87 -4.38 4.55
N GLY A 39 -2.74 -4.18 3.57
CA GLY A 39 -4.09 -4.74 3.57
C GLY A 39 -4.55 -5.24 2.21
N VAL A 40 -5.70 -5.91 2.23
CA VAL A 40 -6.37 -6.37 1.01
C VAL A 40 -7.77 -5.79 0.92
N SER A 41 -8.19 -5.47 -0.30
CA SER A 41 -9.54 -5.02 -0.61
C SER A 41 -10.19 -6.03 -1.55
N ILE A 42 -11.19 -6.77 -1.06
CA ILE A 42 -11.90 -7.74 -1.90
C ILE A 42 -12.91 -6.99 -2.76
N VAL A 43 -12.70 -7.04 -4.08
CA VAL A 43 -13.60 -6.44 -5.08
C VAL A 43 -14.31 -7.52 -5.88
N ARG A 44 -15.56 -7.24 -6.28
CA ARG A 44 -16.29 -8.14 -7.19
C ARG A 44 -15.56 -8.21 -8.54
N ARG A 45 -15.53 -9.40 -9.13
CA ARG A 45 -14.92 -9.66 -10.46
C ARG A 45 -15.56 -8.72 -11.49
N GLN A 46 -14.79 -7.80 -12.06
CA GLN A 46 -15.16 -7.10 -13.30
C GLN A 46 -14.17 -7.49 -14.40
N ARG A 47 -14.70 -7.62 -15.62
CA ARG A 47 -13.93 -7.89 -16.85
C ARG A 47 -13.21 -6.60 -17.25
N GLY A 48 -11.87 -6.58 -17.20
CA GLY A 48 -11.04 -5.50 -17.74
C GLY A 48 -9.66 -5.41 -17.09
N ARG A 49 -8.61 -5.22 -17.91
CA ARG A 49 -7.20 -5.03 -17.47
C ARG A 49 -6.92 -3.65 -16.86
N HIS A 50 -7.88 -2.73 -16.83
CA HIS A 50 -7.68 -1.31 -16.53
C HIS A 50 -8.20 -0.86 -15.15
N GLY A 51 -8.25 -1.77 -14.17
CA GLY A 51 -8.70 -1.45 -12.82
C GLY A 51 -7.55 -1.14 -11.87
N ILE A 52 -7.83 -0.41 -10.78
CA ILE A 52 -6.86 -0.20 -9.70
C ILE A 52 -6.45 -1.56 -9.11
N HIS A 53 -5.14 -1.82 -9.07
CA HIS A 53 -4.55 -3.06 -8.54
C HIS A 53 -4.09 -2.90 -7.10
N ALA A 54 -3.55 -1.73 -6.76
CA ALA A 54 -3.21 -1.36 -5.39
C ALA A 54 -3.39 0.16 -5.21
N ALA A 55 -3.36 0.61 -3.96
CA ALA A 55 -3.38 2.03 -3.62
C ALA A 55 -2.68 2.28 -2.29
N CYS A 56 -1.79 3.27 -2.28
CA CYS A 56 -1.17 3.85 -1.10
C CYS A 56 -2.00 5.06 -0.62
N HIS A 57 -2.53 4.95 0.61
CA HIS A 57 -3.28 6.02 1.26
C HIS A 57 -2.43 6.68 2.36
N PRO A 58 -2.24 8.02 2.32
CA PRO A 58 -1.61 8.75 3.41
C PRO A 58 -2.59 8.88 4.59
N LEU A 59 -2.07 8.83 5.82
CA LEU A 59 -2.83 9.08 7.05
C LEU A 59 -2.46 10.42 7.71
N ARG A 60 -1.78 11.28 6.95
CA ARG A 60 -1.58 12.70 7.20
C ARG A 60 -1.84 13.52 5.94
N PHE A 61 -2.09 14.80 6.14
CA PHE A 61 -2.15 15.77 5.06
C PHE A 61 -0.75 16.21 4.65
N GLU A 62 -0.70 17.16 3.71
CA GLU A 62 0.52 17.73 3.19
C GLU A 62 1.47 18.17 4.32
N GLY A 63 2.74 17.77 4.23
CA GLY A 63 3.75 18.06 5.26
C GLY A 63 3.70 17.17 6.50
N GLY A 64 2.81 16.17 6.55
CA GLY A 64 2.63 15.30 7.72
C GLY A 64 1.62 15.83 8.74
N GLU A 65 0.85 16.84 8.36
CA GLU A 65 -0.14 17.48 9.23
C GLU A 65 -1.32 16.55 9.54
N ARG A 66 -1.79 16.55 10.80
CA ARG A 66 -3.00 15.79 11.19
C ARG A 66 -4.28 16.43 10.67
N ARG A 67 -4.29 17.77 10.63
CA ARG A 67 -5.45 18.58 10.28
C ARG A 67 -5.15 19.48 9.10
N LYS A 68 -6.16 19.79 8.32
CA LYS A 68 -6.07 20.83 7.29
C LYS A 68 -7.31 21.71 7.31
N ILE A 69 -7.11 22.99 7.04
CA ILE A 69 -8.20 23.91 6.77
C ILE A 69 -8.43 23.92 5.26
N SER A 70 -9.66 23.62 4.83
CA SER A 70 -10.05 23.65 3.43
C SER A 70 -11.46 24.23 3.32
N GLN A 71 -11.61 25.29 2.51
CA GLN A 71 -12.88 26.01 2.35
C GLN A 71 -13.47 26.48 3.69
N GLY A 72 -12.64 27.01 4.58
CA GLY A 72 -13.05 27.50 5.91
C GLY A 72 -13.42 26.39 6.92
N ARG A 73 -13.22 25.12 6.57
CA ARG A 73 -13.56 23.98 7.43
C ARG A 73 -12.32 23.20 7.85
N CYS A 74 -12.27 22.76 9.10
CA CYS A 74 -11.19 21.93 9.63
C CYS A 74 -11.48 20.44 9.35
N TRP A 75 -10.54 19.78 8.67
CA TRP A 75 -10.59 18.36 8.36
C TRP A 75 -9.48 17.64 9.08
N GLU A 76 -9.74 16.41 9.52
CA GLU A 76 -8.76 15.55 10.18
C GLU A 76 -8.75 14.17 9.50
N LEU A 77 -7.57 13.62 9.29
CA LEU A 77 -7.44 12.22 8.89
C LEU A 77 -7.55 11.30 10.12
N PRO A 78 -8.19 10.13 9.99
CA PRO A 78 -8.40 9.23 11.11
C PRO A 78 -7.08 8.68 11.63
N GLN A 79 -6.96 8.59 12.96
CA GLN A 79 -5.86 7.88 13.59
C GLN A 79 -6.11 6.37 13.52
N VAL A 80 -5.25 5.66 12.79
CA VAL A 80 -5.32 4.20 12.67
C VAL A 80 -4.25 3.59 13.56
N ASN A 81 -4.68 2.92 14.64
CA ASN A 81 -3.78 2.21 15.55
C ASN A 81 -3.91 0.69 15.32
N VAL A 82 -2.77 0.02 15.11
CA VAL A 82 -2.69 -1.44 14.99
C VAL A 82 -1.77 -1.95 16.08
N ARG A 83 -2.33 -2.73 17.01
CA ARG A 83 -1.58 -3.27 18.17
C ARG A 83 -0.82 -2.20 18.96
N GLY A 84 -1.44 -1.01 19.11
CA GLY A 84 -0.85 0.11 19.84
C GLY A 84 0.16 0.96 19.04
N VAL A 85 0.47 0.59 17.79
CA VAL A 85 1.31 1.40 16.90
C VAL A 85 0.44 2.24 16.00
N GLU A 86 0.72 3.54 15.92
CA GLU A 86 0.04 4.43 14.99
C GLU A 86 0.60 4.26 13.56
N MET A 87 -0.30 3.94 12.63
CA MET A 87 0.01 3.84 11.20
C MET A 87 0.09 5.23 10.56
N LEU A 88 1.06 5.43 9.69
CA LEU A 88 1.21 6.65 8.88
C LEU A 88 0.72 6.47 7.45
N TYR A 89 0.69 5.22 6.98
CA TYR A 89 0.29 4.85 5.63
C TYR A 89 -0.58 3.60 5.66
N SER A 90 -1.45 3.48 4.66
CA SER A 90 -2.21 2.27 4.40
C SER A 90 -2.10 1.86 2.94
N VAL A 91 -1.44 0.74 2.67
CA VAL A 91 -1.25 0.19 1.32
C VAL A 91 -2.19 -1.00 1.13
N HIS A 92 -3.11 -0.87 0.18
CA HIS A 92 -4.12 -1.89 -0.08
C HIS A 92 -3.94 -2.52 -1.45
N PHE A 93 -4.06 -3.84 -1.51
CA PHE A 93 -4.06 -4.62 -2.75
C PHE A 93 -5.47 -5.13 -3.08
N TYR A 94 -5.96 -4.83 -4.27
CA TYR A 94 -7.32 -5.17 -4.69
C TYR A 94 -7.36 -6.59 -5.26
N VAL A 95 -7.98 -7.53 -4.52
CA VAL A 95 -8.08 -8.93 -4.93
C VAL A 95 -9.47 -9.23 -5.52
N PRO A 96 -9.58 -10.06 -6.59
CA PRO A 96 -8.52 -10.89 -7.16
C PRO A 96 -7.62 -10.19 -8.19
N ARG A 97 -7.84 -8.90 -8.50
CA ARG A 97 -7.18 -8.20 -9.63
C ARG A 97 -5.66 -8.21 -9.52
N PHE A 98 -5.12 -7.82 -8.37
CA PHE A 98 -3.69 -7.84 -8.09
C PHE A 98 -3.10 -9.24 -8.24
N LEU A 99 -3.74 -10.26 -7.66
CA LEU A 99 -3.25 -11.63 -7.76
C LEU A 99 -3.25 -12.15 -9.20
N ASN A 100 -4.12 -11.65 -10.06
CA ASN A 100 -4.21 -12.08 -11.46
C ASN A 100 -3.25 -11.32 -12.40
N LEU A 101 -2.46 -10.38 -11.89
CA LEU A 101 -1.34 -9.83 -12.64
C LEU A 101 -0.27 -10.90 -12.90
N GLU A 102 0.53 -10.68 -13.95
CA GLU A 102 1.75 -11.45 -14.14
C GLU A 102 2.78 -11.09 -13.06
N ARG A 103 3.80 -11.95 -12.87
CA ARG A 103 4.83 -11.78 -11.84
C ARG A 103 5.41 -10.36 -11.82
N ASP A 104 5.89 -9.90 -12.98
CA ASP A 104 6.60 -8.63 -13.08
C ASP A 104 5.67 -7.44 -12.84
N ASP A 105 4.42 -7.54 -13.27
CA ASP A 105 3.39 -6.51 -13.02
C ASP A 105 3.04 -6.41 -11.53
N LYS A 106 3.04 -7.54 -10.79
CA LYS A 106 2.85 -7.52 -9.32
C LYS A 106 3.99 -6.81 -8.61
N ILE A 107 5.23 -7.10 -9.02
CA ILE A 107 6.43 -6.50 -8.44
C ILE A 107 6.45 -5.01 -8.75
N GLU A 108 6.18 -4.60 -10.00
CA GLU A 108 6.05 -3.20 -10.38
C GLU A 108 4.96 -2.50 -9.54
N THR A 109 3.81 -3.14 -9.34
CA THR A 109 2.73 -2.61 -8.50
C THR A 109 3.17 -2.40 -7.05
N ILE A 110 3.85 -3.37 -6.43
CA ILE A 110 4.34 -3.23 -5.04
C ILE A 110 5.32 -2.06 -4.94
N VAL A 111 6.31 -2.01 -5.84
CA VAL A 111 7.31 -0.94 -5.86
C VAL A 111 6.67 0.42 -6.10
N HIS A 112 5.67 0.50 -6.98
CA HIS A 112 4.90 1.71 -7.24
C HIS A 112 4.26 2.26 -5.96
N GLU A 113 3.55 1.41 -5.21
CA GLU A 113 2.88 1.85 -3.98
C GLU A 113 3.87 2.25 -2.88
N LEU A 114 4.99 1.52 -2.75
CA LEU A 114 6.05 1.89 -1.80
C LEU A 114 6.73 3.21 -2.20
N PHE A 115 6.95 3.45 -3.50
CA PHE A 115 7.55 4.68 -3.98
C PHE A 115 6.68 5.92 -3.73
N HIS A 116 5.36 5.74 -3.63
CA HIS A 116 4.44 6.81 -3.21
C HIS A 116 4.64 7.27 -1.77
N ILE A 117 5.30 6.49 -0.90
CA ILE A 117 5.59 6.91 0.47
C ILE A 117 6.63 8.05 0.45
N SER A 118 6.31 9.14 1.16
CA SER A 118 7.19 10.33 1.25
C SER A 118 8.60 9.96 1.75
N PRO A 119 9.67 10.54 1.17
CA PRO A 119 11.03 10.41 1.70
C PRO A 119 11.17 10.76 3.18
N ASP A 120 10.36 11.70 3.69
CA ASP A 120 10.40 12.15 5.08
C ASP A 120 9.63 11.21 6.02
N PHE A 121 8.94 10.20 5.47
CA PHE A 121 8.13 9.23 6.20
C PHE A 121 7.19 9.85 7.25
N ASN A 122 6.56 10.97 6.88
CA ASN A 122 5.73 11.79 7.77
C ASN A 122 4.22 11.54 7.64
N GLY A 123 3.81 10.52 6.87
CA GLY A 123 2.40 10.21 6.59
C GLY A 123 1.79 10.93 5.39
N ASP A 124 2.53 11.80 4.70
CA ASP A 124 2.17 12.38 3.38
C ASP A 124 2.73 11.52 2.23
N LEU A 125 2.24 11.72 1.01
CA LEU A 125 2.76 11.07 -0.19
C LEU A 125 3.94 11.84 -0.79
N ARG A 126 4.84 11.11 -1.47
CA ARG A 126 5.91 11.67 -2.30
C ARG A 126 5.34 12.55 -3.41
N ARG A 127 5.89 13.76 -3.54
CA ARG A 127 5.56 14.70 -4.62
C ARG A 127 6.72 14.79 -5.61
N LEU A 128 6.42 14.57 -6.88
CA LEU A 128 7.33 14.66 -8.03
C LEU A 128 7.08 15.91 -8.89
N GLY A 129 6.07 16.71 -8.53
CA GLY A 129 5.67 17.90 -9.27
C GLY A 129 4.64 18.73 -8.51
N ARG A 130 3.98 19.65 -9.21
CA ARG A 130 2.90 20.50 -8.66
C ARG A 130 1.55 20.22 -9.32
N GLY A 131 0.47 20.49 -8.60
CA GLY A 131 -0.91 20.37 -9.10
C GLY A 131 -1.24 18.96 -9.58
N ARG A 132 -1.81 18.83 -10.79
CA ARG A 132 -2.20 17.54 -11.39
C ARG A 132 -1.04 16.55 -11.59
N HIS A 133 0.20 17.03 -11.53
CA HIS A 133 1.43 16.26 -11.70
C HIS A 133 2.10 15.92 -10.36
N ALA A 134 1.42 16.14 -9.24
CA ALA A 134 2.00 15.99 -7.90
C ALA A 134 2.59 14.60 -7.67
N PHE A 135 1.88 13.52 -8.01
CA PHE A 135 2.29 12.17 -7.57
C PHE A 135 3.02 11.34 -8.64
N HIS A 136 2.83 11.65 -9.93
CA HIS A 136 3.45 10.92 -11.05
C HIS A 136 4.31 11.81 -11.95
N GLY A 137 4.58 13.04 -11.52
CA GLY A 137 5.42 13.98 -12.26
C GLY A 137 4.81 14.40 -13.61
N PRO A 138 5.62 14.97 -14.51
CA PRO A 138 5.14 15.59 -15.74
C PRO A 138 4.67 14.58 -16.79
N SER A 139 5.12 13.33 -16.73
CA SER A 139 4.71 12.28 -17.67
C SER A 139 4.89 10.87 -17.08
N LEU A 140 4.14 9.91 -17.62
CA LEU A 140 4.30 8.50 -17.26
C LEU A 140 5.72 7.97 -17.58
N ALA A 141 6.34 8.47 -18.65
CA ALA A 141 7.71 8.09 -19.01
C ALA A 141 8.73 8.59 -17.97
N HIS A 142 8.56 9.81 -17.45
CA HIS A 142 9.37 10.33 -16.35
C HIS A 142 9.21 9.45 -15.12
N TYR A 143 7.96 9.18 -14.71
CA TYR A 143 7.68 8.36 -13.54
C TYR A 143 8.31 6.97 -13.66
N ARG A 144 8.12 6.30 -14.80
CA ARG A 144 8.72 4.99 -15.08
C ARG A 144 10.24 5.02 -14.95
N LYS A 145 10.91 6.05 -15.47
CA LYS A 145 12.37 6.20 -15.34
C LYS A 145 12.83 6.20 -13.88
N LEU A 146 12.03 6.75 -12.95
CA LEU A 146 12.36 6.76 -11.52
C LEU A 146 12.21 5.38 -10.87
N ILE A 147 11.14 4.64 -11.21
CA ILE A 147 10.84 3.37 -10.55
C ILE A 147 11.54 2.16 -11.20
N THR A 148 11.89 2.22 -12.50
CA THR A 148 12.49 1.09 -13.23
C THR A 148 13.72 0.47 -12.54
N PRO A 149 14.69 1.25 -12.02
CA PRO A 149 15.83 0.66 -11.30
C PRO A 149 15.39 -0.11 -10.05
N LEU A 150 14.45 0.44 -9.28
CA LEU A 150 13.90 -0.18 -8.07
C LEU A 150 13.14 -1.46 -8.40
N VAL A 151 12.36 -1.47 -9.48
CA VAL A 151 11.65 -2.67 -9.98
C VAL A 151 12.63 -3.75 -10.38
N LYS A 152 13.75 -3.39 -11.02
CA LYS A 152 14.80 -4.35 -11.39
C LYS A 152 15.38 -5.02 -10.13
N GLU A 153 15.79 -4.23 -9.14
CA GLU A 153 16.31 -4.77 -7.87
C GLU A 153 15.27 -5.63 -7.14
N ALA A 154 14.01 -5.20 -7.12
CA ALA A 154 12.92 -5.94 -6.49
C ALA A 154 12.65 -7.30 -7.14
N ARG A 155 12.91 -7.44 -8.46
CA ARG A 155 12.75 -8.73 -9.16
C ARG A 155 13.75 -9.77 -8.70
N ASP A 156 14.96 -9.35 -8.35
CA ASP A 156 16.01 -10.25 -7.89
C ASP A 156 15.77 -10.64 -6.41
N LEU A 157 15.22 -9.72 -5.62
CA LEU A 157 14.92 -9.95 -4.20
C LEU A 157 13.66 -10.80 -3.95
N LEU A 158 12.65 -10.70 -4.81
CA LEU A 158 11.40 -11.45 -4.70
C LEU A 158 11.43 -12.71 -5.58
N ASP A 159 12.60 -13.34 -5.67
CA ASP A 159 12.76 -14.58 -6.41
C ASP A 159 11.91 -15.72 -5.83
N VAL A 160 11.57 -16.65 -6.72
CA VAL A 160 10.19 -17.11 -6.86
C VAL A 160 9.68 -18.09 -5.79
N ASP A 161 10.51 -18.69 -4.95
CA ASP A 161 10.03 -19.74 -4.04
C ASP A 161 9.43 -19.23 -2.72
N ASP A 162 9.83 -18.04 -2.25
CA ASP A 162 9.42 -17.54 -0.93
C ASP A 162 8.07 -16.81 -0.90
N PHE A 163 7.55 -16.43 -2.08
CA PHE A 163 6.33 -15.63 -2.19
C PHE A 163 5.34 -16.22 -3.20
N PRO A 164 4.50 -17.17 -2.79
CA PRO A 164 3.55 -17.82 -3.69
C PRO A 164 2.61 -16.85 -4.41
N PHE A 165 2.19 -15.76 -3.78
CA PHE A 165 1.32 -14.75 -4.41
C PHE A 165 1.97 -14.03 -5.60
N VAL A 166 3.31 -13.95 -5.65
CA VAL A 166 4.04 -13.34 -6.76
C VAL A 166 3.92 -14.22 -8.01
N ARG A 167 3.99 -15.55 -7.86
CA ARG A 167 3.91 -16.51 -8.98
C ARG A 167 2.52 -16.91 -9.37
N LEU A 168 1.69 -17.16 -8.38
CA LEU A 168 0.42 -17.81 -8.57
C LEU A 168 -0.65 -16.75 -8.76
N ASN A 169 -1.54 -17.00 -9.71
CA ASN A 169 -2.77 -16.24 -9.80
C ASN A 169 -3.74 -16.64 -8.70
N HIS A 170 -4.84 -15.89 -8.53
CA HIS A 170 -5.81 -16.15 -7.46
C HIS A 170 -6.29 -17.60 -7.44
N SER A 171 -6.65 -18.16 -8.60
CA SER A 171 -7.18 -19.53 -8.68
C SER A 171 -6.12 -20.59 -8.33
N LYS A 172 -4.88 -20.42 -8.79
CA LYS A 172 -3.78 -21.35 -8.46
C LYS A 172 -3.42 -21.28 -6.97
N LEU A 173 -3.43 -20.09 -6.40
CA LEU A 173 -3.14 -19.86 -4.99
C LEU A 173 -4.25 -20.47 -4.11
N GLU A 174 -5.51 -20.24 -4.45
CA GLU A 174 -6.68 -20.80 -3.75
C GLU A 174 -6.72 -22.33 -3.84
N ARG A 175 -6.41 -22.91 -5.01
CA ARG A 175 -6.31 -24.37 -5.17
C ARG A 175 -5.20 -24.98 -4.31
N ARG A 176 -4.08 -24.28 -4.13
CA ARG A 176 -2.90 -24.78 -3.42
C ARG A 176 -3.03 -24.64 -1.90
N PHE A 177 -3.57 -23.53 -1.43
CA PHE A 177 -3.53 -23.16 0.00
C PHE A 177 -4.93 -23.04 0.63
N GLY A 178 -5.99 -23.27 -0.13
CA GLY A 178 -7.37 -23.06 0.33
C GLY A 178 -7.75 -21.58 0.29
N ARG A 179 -8.61 -21.16 1.23
CA ARG A 179 -9.16 -19.80 1.25
C ARG A 179 -8.05 -18.76 1.37
N ILE A 180 -8.08 -17.75 0.49
CA ILE A 180 -7.21 -16.57 0.60
C ILE A 180 -7.89 -15.55 1.53
N TYR A 181 -7.15 -15.05 2.51
CA TYR A 181 -7.62 -14.01 3.42
C TYR A 181 -6.55 -12.93 3.62
N GLY A 182 -6.93 -11.84 4.28
CA GLY A 182 -6.02 -10.75 4.62
C GLY A 182 -6.72 -9.67 5.43
N SER A 183 -5.90 -8.88 6.11
CA SER A 183 -6.34 -7.77 6.96
C SER A 183 -6.97 -6.65 6.12
N ARG A 184 -7.94 -5.96 6.74
CA ARG A 184 -8.60 -4.80 6.13
C ARG A 184 -8.71 -3.69 7.16
N VAL A 185 -8.49 -2.47 6.71
CA VAL A 185 -8.87 -1.26 7.43
C VAL A 185 -10.00 -0.57 6.69
N ARG A 186 -10.92 0.05 7.44
CA ARG A 186 -12.05 0.82 6.91
C ARG A 186 -11.88 2.27 7.33
N ASN A 187 -12.63 3.16 6.67
CA ASN A 187 -12.75 4.56 7.08
C ASN A 187 -11.40 5.29 7.10
N LEU A 188 -10.71 5.34 5.96
CA LEU A 188 -9.49 6.15 5.77
C LEU A 188 -9.78 7.57 5.28
N GLN A 189 -11.05 7.94 5.18
CA GLN A 189 -11.47 9.22 4.63
C GLN A 189 -11.34 10.33 5.69
N PRO A 190 -10.95 11.55 5.29
CA PRO A 190 -11.00 12.71 6.17
C PRO A 190 -12.39 12.90 6.78
N ARG A 191 -12.44 13.23 8.07
CA ARG A 191 -13.65 13.65 8.77
C ARG A 191 -13.62 15.15 9.04
N LEU A 192 -14.80 15.76 9.06
CA LEU A 192 -14.94 17.14 9.49
C LEU A 192 -14.79 17.19 11.02
N VAL A 193 -13.89 18.03 11.53
CA VAL A 193 -13.77 18.29 12.96
C VAL A 193 -14.91 19.23 13.34
N ARG A 194 -15.71 18.85 14.34
CA ARG A 194 -16.77 19.70 14.88
C ARG A 194 -16.14 20.73 15.82
N GLU A 195 -16.67 21.96 15.83
CA GLU A 195 -16.11 23.08 16.60
C GLU A 195 -16.04 22.81 18.13
N ASP A 196 -16.81 21.84 18.62
CA ASP A 196 -16.88 21.47 20.05
C ASP A 196 -15.97 20.29 20.46
N GLU A 197 -15.17 19.72 19.55
CA GLU A 197 -14.24 18.63 19.91
C GLU A 197 -12.99 19.21 20.60
N PRO A 198 -12.70 18.85 21.87
CA PRO A 198 -11.54 19.37 22.58
C PRO A 198 -10.25 18.99 21.85
N VAL A 199 -9.31 19.94 21.79
CA VAL A 199 -7.95 19.69 21.34
C VAL A 199 -7.25 18.92 22.45
N GLU A 200 -7.11 17.60 22.32
CA GLU A 200 -6.20 16.85 23.18
C GLU A 200 -4.77 17.32 22.86
N ALA A 201 -4.11 17.87 23.89
CA ALA A 201 -2.79 18.47 23.87
C ALA A 201 -1.68 17.41 23.86
#